data_AF-A0A7C4FGY5-F1
#
_entry.id   AF-A0A7C4FGY5-F1
#
_cell.length_a   1.000
_cell.length_b   1.000
_cell.length_c   1.000
_cell.angle_alpha   90.00
_cell.angle_beta   90.00
_cell.angle_gamma   90.00
#
_symmetry.space_group_name_H-M   'P 1'
#
loop_
_entity.id
_entity.type
_entity.pdbx_description
1 polymer ?
#
loop_
_entity_poly.entity_id
_entity_poly.type
_entity_poly.pdbx_seq_one_letter_code
_entity_poly.pdbx_strand_id
1 'polypeptide(L)'
;MSLSPLSCISTNFVVVNCGKLKHSNNVVFDIDGVLIDCSERLAKCKEEARGNRRLFWNCFLSTKYMHLDKPIDFGFEVLRDRLSKSFSVVIITGRTDNMAQKTLEQLKSMGVEELPIVFRRRGNTTKDYIYKPSTAKKLRLEVLEVHEDDFEVLKSFKEAYPEARTYLYIFTDITARIDSE
;
A
#
# COMPACT_ATOMS: atom_id res chain seq x y z
N MET A 1 17.89 -3.91 11.07
CA MET A 1 18.27 -2.54 11.48
C MET A 1 17.11 -1.62 11.15
N SER A 2 16.63 -0.74 12.03
CA SER A 2 15.90 -1.03 13.27
C SER A 2 14.52 -0.36 13.15
N LEU A 3 13.42 -1.09 13.40
CA LEU A 3 12.08 -0.50 13.51
C LEU A 3 12.08 0.51 14.67
N SER A 4 11.48 1.68 14.46
CA SER A 4 11.34 2.73 15.47
C SER A 4 10.27 2.36 16.53
N PRO A 5 10.20 3.06 17.69
CA PRO A 5 9.81 2.50 19.00
C PRO A 5 8.36 2.03 19.20
N LEU A 6 7.47 2.16 18.21
CA LEU A 6 6.07 1.76 18.32
C LEU A 6 5.67 0.90 17.11
N SER A 7 6.39 -0.20 16.90
CA SER A 7 6.01 -1.21 15.92
C SER A 7 5.41 -2.43 16.59
N CYS A 8 4.26 -2.91 16.10
CA CYS A 8 3.70 -4.21 16.50
C CYS A 8 4.09 -5.26 15.45
N ILE A 9 4.58 -6.41 15.91
CA ILE A 9 5.09 -7.47 15.04
C ILE A 9 4.18 -8.69 15.11
N SER A 10 3.74 -9.17 13.96
CA SER A 10 3.07 -10.46 13.77
C SER A 10 3.94 -11.39 12.92
N THR A 11 3.61 -12.68 12.88
CA THR A 11 4.25 -13.63 11.96
C THR A 11 4.02 -13.27 10.49
N ASN A 12 2.95 -12.53 10.18
CA ASN A 12 2.54 -12.23 8.80
C ASN A 12 2.79 -10.78 8.36
N PHE A 13 2.87 -9.85 9.30
CA PHE A 13 2.97 -8.42 9.02
C PHE A 13 3.70 -7.66 10.15
N VAL A 14 4.12 -6.44 9.86
CA VAL A 14 4.67 -5.47 10.80
C VAL A 14 3.85 -4.19 10.69
N VAL A 15 3.36 -3.68 11.82
CA VAL A 15 2.67 -2.39 11.89
C VAL A 15 3.65 -1.34 12.37
N VAL A 16 3.86 -0.28 11.60
CA VAL A 16 4.56 0.94 12.03
C VAL A 16 3.54 1.95 12.56
N ASN A 17 3.92 2.76 13.54
CA ASN A 17 3.06 3.72 14.24
C ASN A 17 1.82 3.06 14.87
N CYS A 18 2.01 1.89 15.50
CA CYS A 18 0.89 1.09 16.02
C CYS A 18 0.06 1.84 17.08
N GLY A 19 0.66 2.75 17.84
CA GLY A 19 -0.06 3.58 18.83
C GLY A 19 -1.07 4.57 18.22
N LYS A 20 -1.02 4.77 16.90
CA LYS A 20 -1.99 5.60 16.15
C LYS A 20 -3.12 4.77 15.53
N LEU A 21 -3.01 3.43 15.58
CA LEU A 21 -4.03 2.54 15.03
C LEU A 21 -5.30 2.63 15.88
N LYS A 22 -6.43 2.90 15.22
CA LYS A 22 -7.76 2.88 15.82
C LYS A 22 -8.55 1.70 15.25
N HIS A 23 -9.50 1.20 16.03
CA HIS A 23 -10.31 0.04 15.62
C HIS A 23 -11.61 0.44 14.91
N SER A 24 -12.09 1.66 15.09
CA SER A 24 -13.35 2.15 14.50
C SER A 24 -13.15 3.14 13.36
N ASN A 25 -14.15 3.19 12.47
CA ASN A 25 -14.23 4.12 11.34
C ASN A 25 -12.99 4.12 10.43
N ASN A 26 -12.48 2.94 10.05
CA ASN A 26 -11.24 2.85 9.28
C ASN A 26 -11.46 3.01 7.78
N VAL A 27 -10.63 3.87 7.18
CA VAL A 27 -10.40 3.96 5.74
C VAL A 27 -9.06 3.29 5.45
N VAL A 28 -9.09 2.26 4.61
CA VAL A 28 -7.92 1.48 4.21
C VAL A 28 -7.42 1.99 2.86
N PHE A 29 -6.12 2.28 2.77
CA PHE A 29 -5.44 2.59 1.51
C PHE A 29 -4.36 1.53 1.21
N ASP A 30 -4.22 1.15 -0.05
CA ASP A 30 -2.93 0.62 -0.55
C ASP A 30 -1.96 1.76 -0.90
N ILE A 31 -0.72 1.40 -1.20
CA ILE A 31 0.34 2.31 -1.64
C ILE A 31 0.52 2.26 -3.15
N ASP A 32 0.99 1.12 -3.66
CA ASP A 32 1.40 0.99 -5.07
C ASP A 32 0.14 0.99 -5.94
N GLY A 33 0.05 1.87 -6.94
CA GLY A 33 -1.14 2.04 -7.80
C GLY A 33 -2.23 2.95 -7.22
N VAL A 34 -2.15 3.33 -5.94
CA VAL A 34 -3.12 4.21 -5.26
C VAL A 34 -2.52 5.55 -4.85
N LEU A 35 -1.51 5.51 -3.98
CA LEU A 35 -0.78 6.70 -3.53
C LEU A 35 0.49 6.91 -4.34
N ILE A 36 1.11 5.83 -4.81
CA ILE A 36 2.40 5.84 -5.49
C ILE A 36 2.28 5.14 -6.84
N ASP A 37 2.68 5.84 -7.90
CA ASP A 37 2.95 5.23 -9.18
C ASP A 37 4.32 4.53 -9.13
N CYS A 38 4.28 3.21 -9.30
CA CYS A 38 5.45 2.34 -9.29
C CYS A 38 5.81 1.81 -10.68
N SER A 39 5.23 2.37 -11.75
CA SER A 39 5.39 1.93 -13.15
C SER A 39 6.86 1.88 -13.59
N GLU A 40 7.65 2.91 -13.28
CA GLU A 40 9.08 2.93 -13.62
C GLU A 40 9.89 1.87 -12.86
N ARG A 41 9.60 1.70 -11.56
CA ARG A 41 10.21 0.64 -10.74
C ARG A 41 9.85 -0.75 -11.29
N LEU A 42 8.60 -0.95 -11.69
CA LEU A 42 8.12 -2.16 -12.33
C LEU A 42 8.88 -2.44 -13.62
N ALA A 43 9.03 -1.43 -14.49
CA ALA A 43 9.75 -1.54 -15.75
C ALA A 43 11.23 -1.90 -15.55
N LYS A 44 11.92 -1.21 -14.63
CA LYS A 44 13.33 -1.49 -14.32
C LYS A 44 13.55 -2.89 -13.75
N CYS A 45 12.67 -3.35 -12.87
CA CYS A 45 12.76 -4.70 -12.36
C CYS A 45 12.43 -5.78 -13.41
N LYS A 46 11.54 -5.52 -14.36
CA LYS A 46 11.29 -6.41 -15.50
C LYS A 46 12.50 -6.50 -16.43
N GLU A 47 13.10 -5.35 -16.75
CA GLU A 47 14.33 -5.23 -17.56
C GLU A 47 15.47 -6.06 -16.95
N GLU A 48 15.73 -5.87 -15.66
CA GLU A 48 16.79 -6.58 -14.93
C GLU A 48 16.52 -8.08 -14.81
N ALA A 49 15.26 -8.47 -14.62
CA ALA A 49 14.88 -9.85 -14.44
C ALA A 49 14.98 -10.68 -15.73
N ARG A 50 14.86 -10.06 -16.92
CA ARG A 50 14.88 -10.74 -18.23
C ARG A 50 13.95 -11.97 -18.26
N GLY A 51 12.74 -11.81 -17.73
CA GLY A 51 11.74 -12.89 -17.62
C GLY A 51 11.89 -13.83 -16.42
N ASN A 52 12.97 -13.72 -15.63
CA ASN A 52 13.14 -14.51 -14.41
C ASN A 52 12.26 -13.98 -13.28
N ARG A 53 11.16 -14.69 -12.99
CA ARG A 53 10.19 -14.31 -11.97
C ARG A 53 10.79 -14.10 -10.58
N ARG A 54 11.78 -14.91 -10.17
CA ARG A 54 12.42 -14.78 -8.84
C ARG A 54 13.25 -13.51 -8.77
N LEU A 55 14.05 -13.21 -9.80
CA LEU A 55 14.82 -11.98 -9.86
C LEU A 55 13.92 -10.74 -9.89
N PHE A 56 12.81 -10.81 -10.63
CA PHE A 56 11.81 -9.74 -10.65
C PHE A 56 11.30 -9.42 -9.25
N TRP A 57 10.79 -10.41 -8.50
CA TRP A 57 10.26 -10.17 -7.16
C TRP A 57 11.34 -9.75 -6.15
N ASN A 58 12.55 -10.30 -6.26
CA ASN A 58 13.68 -9.85 -5.45
C ASN A 58 14.02 -8.38 -5.69
N CYS A 59 13.93 -7.92 -6.95
CA CYS A 59 14.13 -6.53 -7.31
C CYS A 59 12.98 -5.65 -6.81
N PHE A 60 11.74 -6.02 -7.14
CA PHE A 60 10.56 -5.17 -6.92
C PHE A 60 10.23 -5.00 -5.43
N LEU A 61 10.46 -6.04 -4.62
CA LEU A 61 10.31 -6.03 -3.16
C LEU A 61 11.60 -5.59 -2.43
N SER A 62 12.41 -4.77 -3.10
CA SER A 62 13.62 -4.14 -2.54
C SER A 62 13.54 -2.63 -2.67
N THR A 63 14.48 -1.94 -2.00
CA THR A 63 14.59 -0.48 -2.08
C THR A 63 15.31 0.02 -3.34
N LYS A 64 15.83 -0.89 -4.17
CA LYS A 64 16.76 -0.60 -5.29
C LYS A 64 16.26 0.51 -6.21
N TYR A 65 15.02 0.42 -6.67
CA TYR A 65 14.42 1.35 -7.63
C TYR A 65 13.25 2.17 -7.04
N MET A 66 13.08 2.19 -5.72
CA MET A 66 12.02 3.00 -5.09
C MET A 66 12.23 4.51 -5.30
N HIS A 67 13.43 4.96 -5.66
CA HIS A 67 13.67 6.36 -6.02
C HIS A 67 12.98 6.80 -7.33
N LEU A 68 12.46 5.85 -8.13
CA LEU A 68 11.69 6.12 -9.35
C LEU A 68 10.18 6.22 -9.11
N ASP A 69 9.72 5.86 -7.90
CA ASP A 69 8.31 5.97 -7.54
C ASP A 69 7.87 7.45 -7.52
N LYS A 70 6.68 7.73 -8.04
CA LYS A 70 6.10 9.09 -8.11
C LYS A 70 4.79 9.17 -7.33
N PRO A 71 4.43 10.34 -6.77
CA PRO A 71 3.13 10.50 -6.12
C PRO A 71 1.99 10.44 -7.15
N ILE A 72 0.87 9.83 -6.76
CA ILE A 72 -0.40 9.94 -7.48
C ILE A 72 -1.23 11.01 -6.76
N ASP A 73 -1.29 12.21 -7.36
CA ASP A 73 -1.88 13.39 -6.72
C ASP A 73 -3.32 13.16 -6.24
N PHE A 74 -4.15 12.52 -7.07
CA PHE A 74 -5.54 12.20 -6.73
C PHE A 74 -5.63 11.29 -5.49
N GLY A 75 -4.76 10.27 -5.38
CA GLY A 75 -4.71 9.40 -4.21
C GLY A 75 -4.38 10.18 -2.93
N PHE A 76 -3.42 11.09 -3.00
CA PHE A 76 -3.07 11.97 -1.88
C PHE A 76 -4.17 12.99 -1.56
N GLU A 77 -4.90 13.51 -2.55
CA GLU A 77 -6.06 14.38 -2.34
C GLU A 77 -7.16 13.65 -1.54
N VAL A 78 -7.54 12.45 -1.97
CA VAL A 78 -8.55 11.63 -1.28
C VAL A 78 -8.07 11.27 0.13
N LEU A 79 -6.81 10.88 0.30
CA LEU A 79 -6.20 10.62 1.59
C LEU A 79 -6.33 11.82 2.54
N ARG A 80 -5.95 13.02 2.09
CA ARG A 80 -6.04 14.25 2.89
C ARG A 80 -7.48 14.62 3.22
N ASP A 81 -8.42 14.43 2.29
CA ASP A 81 -9.85 14.64 2.55
C ASP A 81 -10.38 13.70 3.65
N ARG A 82 -9.97 12.43 3.65
CA ARG A 82 -10.38 11.49 4.72
C ARG A 82 -9.75 11.83 6.06
N LEU A 83 -8.49 12.27 6.07
CA LEU A 83 -7.85 12.76 7.30
C LEU A 83 -8.56 13.99 7.87
N SER A 84 -9.04 14.92 7.04
CA SER A 84 -9.76 16.12 7.50
C SER A 84 -11.15 15.82 8.07
N LYS A 85 -11.81 14.75 7.60
CA LYS A 85 -13.15 14.31 8.03
C LYS A 85 -13.15 13.41 9.27
N SER A 86 -12.05 13.39 10.04
CA SER A 86 -11.90 12.60 11.27
C SER A 86 -12.03 11.08 11.10
N PHE A 87 -11.83 10.55 9.89
CA PHE A 87 -11.70 9.11 9.69
C PHE A 87 -10.40 8.59 10.34
N SER A 88 -10.43 7.34 10.79
CA SER A 88 -9.21 6.61 11.13
C SER A 88 -8.60 6.12 9.82
N VAL A 89 -7.41 6.59 9.44
CA VAL A 89 -6.76 6.11 8.23
C VAL A 89 -5.70 5.07 8.57
N VAL A 90 -5.70 3.97 7.82
CA VAL A 90 -4.67 2.92 7.90
C VAL A 90 -4.22 2.54 6.50
N ILE A 91 -2.92 2.35 6.33
CA ILE A 91 -2.35 1.87 5.07
C ILE A 91 -2.05 0.38 5.22
N ILE A 92 -2.53 -0.47 4.30
CA ILE A 92 -2.20 -1.90 4.26
C ILE A 92 -1.60 -2.21 2.89
N THR A 93 -0.30 -2.53 2.87
CA THR A 93 0.47 -2.62 1.62
C THR A 93 1.07 -4.00 1.38
N GLY A 94 1.22 -4.35 0.10
CA GLY A 94 2.01 -5.51 -0.34
C GLY A 94 3.53 -5.33 -0.15
N ARG A 95 4.01 -4.09 0.04
CA ARG A 95 5.43 -3.80 0.34
C ARG A 95 5.88 -4.53 1.60
N THR A 96 7.09 -5.07 1.55
CA THR A 96 7.64 -5.84 2.67
C THR A 96 8.25 -4.93 3.74
N ASP A 97 8.39 -5.46 4.95
CA ASP A 97 8.99 -4.76 6.11
C ASP A 97 10.41 -4.24 5.86
N ASN A 98 11.20 -4.88 4.99
CA ASN A 98 12.51 -4.34 4.56
C ASN A 98 12.42 -3.05 3.73
N MET A 99 11.24 -2.68 3.23
CA MET A 99 10.99 -1.44 2.49
C MET A 99 10.41 -0.34 3.39
N ALA A 100 10.14 -0.63 4.67
CA ALA A 100 9.37 0.25 5.55
C ALA A 100 10.02 1.63 5.70
N GLN A 101 11.31 1.69 6.02
CA GLN A 101 12.02 2.96 6.20
C GLN A 101 11.95 3.83 4.95
N LYS A 102 12.25 3.26 3.77
CA LYS A 102 12.22 4.01 2.50
C LYS A 102 10.81 4.47 2.14
N THR A 103 9.80 3.66 2.43
CA THR A 103 8.39 4.02 2.24
C THR A 103 7.98 5.18 3.14
N LEU A 104 8.39 5.17 4.40
CA LEU A 104 8.11 6.27 5.34
C LEU A 104 8.79 7.57 4.89
N GLU A 105 10.03 7.51 4.41
CA GLU A 105 10.74 8.66 3.83
C GLU A 105 10.00 9.23 2.62
N GLN A 106 9.53 8.38 1.70
CA GLN A 106 8.73 8.80 0.53
C GLN A 106 7.43 9.49 0.95
N LEU A 107 6.63 8.82 1.79
CA LEU A 107 5.35 9.37 2.25
C LEU A 107 5.55 10.69 3.00
N LYS A 108 6.59 10.78 3.85
CA LYS A 108 6.95 12.02 4.54
C LYS A 108 7.27 13.14 3.56
N SER A 109 8.09 12.87 2.53
CA SER A 109 8.42 13.86 1.50
C SER A 109 7.19 14.34 0.69
N MET A 110 6.12 13.55 0.69
CA MET A 110 4.84 13.85 0.03
C MET A 110 3.80 14.46 1.00
N GLY A 111 4.21 14.79 2.23
CA GLY A 111 3.39 15.46 3.24
C GLY A 111 2.49 14.51 4.05
N VAL A 112 2.80 13.22 4.08
CA VAL A 112 2.08 12.22 4.90
C VAL A 112 2.99 11.72 6.00
N GLU A 113 2.65 12.06 7.24
CA GLU A 113 3.40 11.65 8.43
C GLU A 113 2.50 10.89 9.42
N GLU A 114 3.13 10.06 10.25
CA GLU A 114 2.51 9.41 11.42
C GLU A 114 1.29 8.50 11.21
N LEU A 115 0.96 8.10 9.98
CA LEU A 115 -0.11 7.12 9.76
C LEU A 115 0.32 5.71 10.22
N PRO A 116 -0.62 4.89 10.74
CA PRO A 116 -0.37 3.47 10.93
C PRO A 116 -0.24 2.78 9.56
N ILE A 117 0.88 2.10 9.33
CA ILE A 117 1.17 1.39 8.08
C ILE A 117 1.46 -0.06 8.38
N VAL A 118 0.76 -0.96 7.70
CA VAL A 118 0.90 -2.40 7.83
C VAL A 118 1.68 -2.96 6.65
N PHE A 119 2.94 -3.28 6.90
CA PHE A 119 3.85 -3.90 5.94
C PHE A 119 3.75 -5.42 6.00
N ARG A 120 3.83 -6.05 4.84
CA ARG A 120 3.95 -7.50 4.72
C ARG A 120 5.27 -7.97 5.33
N ARG A 121 5.26 -9.03 6.12
CA ARG A 121 6.53 -9.59 6.62
C ARG A 121 7.31 -10.26 5.49
N ARG A 122 8.61 -10.02 5.41
CA ARG A 122 9.47 -10.71 4.44
C ARG A 122 9.31 -12.23 4.53
N GLY A 123 9.17 -12.88 3.38
CA GLY A 123 8.93 -14.32 3.26
C GLY A 123 7.46 -14.71 3.25
N ASN A 124 6.54 -13.80 3.61
CA ASN A 124 5.11 -14.04 3.45
C ASN A 124 4.71 -13.88 1.97
N THR A 125 4.46 -15.00 1.29
CA THR A 125 4.03 -15.04 -0.12
C THR A 125 2.51 -15.20 -0.31
N THR A 126 1.72 -15.02 0.75
CA THR A 126 0.24 -15.06 0.65
C THR A 126 -0.25 -14.01 -0.34
N LYS A 127 -1.13 -14.38 -1.27
CA LYS A 127 -1.67 -13.45 -2.27
C LYS A 127 -2.34 -12.23 -1.62
N ASP A 128 -2.25 -11.06 -2.22
CA ASP A 128 -2.74 -9.81 -1.62
C ASP A 128 -4.23 -9.85 -1.27
N TYR A 129 -5.07 -10.41 -2.14
CA TYR A 129 -6.50 -10.57 -1.90
C TYR A 129 -6.81 -11.45 -0.67
N ILE A 130 -5.88 -12.27 -0.20
CA ILE A 130 -6.02 -13.01 1.07
C ILE A 130 -5.36 -12.23 2.21
N TYR A 131 -4.15 -11.72 1.96
CA TYR A 131 -3.30 -11.10 2.95
C TYR A 131 -3.92 -9.81 3.52
N LYS A 132 -4.35 -8.88 2.67
CA LYS A 132 -4.84 -7.56 3.09
C LYS A 132 -6.11 -7.64 3.94
N PRO A 133 -7.22 -8.30 3.51
CA PRO A 133 -8.42 -8.40 4.34
C PRO A 133 -8.21 -9.25 5.59
N SER A 134 -7.42 -10.33 5.53
CA SER A 134 -7.12 -11.12 6.74
C SER A 134 -6.29 -10.33 7.77
N THR A 135 -5.44 -9.42 7.30
CA THR A 135 -4.67 -8.52 8.15
C THR A 135 -5.57 -7.49 8.83
N ALA A 136 -6.47 -6.84 8.08
CA ALA A 136 -7.49 -5.95 8.65
C ALA A 136 -8.33 -6.66 9.72
N LYS A 137 -8.74 -7.91 9.46
CA LYS A 137 -9.50 -8.73 10.41
C LYS A 137 -8.70 -9.06 11.67
N LYS A 138 -7.43 -9.44 11.53
CA LYS A 138 -6.52 -9.72 12.67
C LYS A 138 -6.30 -8.48 13.54
N LEU A 139 -6.26 -7.30 12.93
CA LEU A 139 -6.17 -6.00 13.61
C LEU A 139 -7.51 -5.51 14.16
N ARG A 140 -8.60 -6.28 13.96
CA ARG A 140 -9.96 -5.97 14.42
C ARG A 140 -10.42 -4.58 13.95
N LEU A 141 -10.12 -4.25 12.70
CA LEU A 141 -10.55 -2.99 12.10
C LEU A 141 -12.02 -3.10 11.68
N GLU A 142 -12.81 -2.11 12.05
CA GLU A 142 -14.06 -1.75 11.39
C GLU A 142 -13.72 -0.98 10.12
N VAL A 143 -13.88 -1.61 8.96
CA VAL A 143 -13.51 -1.05 7.65
C VAL A 143 -14.74 -0.41 7.01
N LEU A 144 -14.67 0.89 6.74
CA LEU A 144 -15.73 1.66 6.07
C LEU A 144 -15.44 1.90 4.59
N GLU A 145 -14.16 2.09 4.25
CA GLU A 145 -13.72 2.36 2.89
C GLU A 145 -12.43 1.60 2.59
N VAL A 146 -12.29 1.16 1.34
CA VAL A 146 -11.07 0.53 0.81
C VAL A 146 -10.72 1.18 -0.52
N HIS A 147 -9.49 1.68 -0.62
CA HIS A 147 -8.91 2.35 -1.79
C HIS A 147 -7.75 1.50 -2.33
N GLU A 148 -7.92 0.94 -3.53
CA GLU A 148 -7.10 -0.17 -4.03
C GLU A 148 -7.14 -0.23 -5.58
N ASP A 149 -6.08 -0.70 -6.24
CA ASP A 149 -5.93 -0.77 -7.71
C ASP A 149 -6.14 -2.18 -8.32
N ASP A 150 -6.18 -3.22 -7.51
CA ASP A 150 -6.48 -4.62 -7.78
C ASP A 150 -7.94 -4.98 -7.40
N PHE A 151 -8.72 -5.27 -8.44
CA PHE A 151 -10.12 -5.69 -8.32
C PHE A 151 -10.32 -6.93 -7.42
N GLU A 152 -9.43 -7.91 -7.46
CA GLU A 152 -9.57 -9.14 -6.66
C GLU A 152 -9.39 -8.84 -5.16
N VAL A 153 -8.54 -7.87 -4.82
CA VAL A 153 -8.37 -7.40 -3.44
C VAL A 153 -9.65 -6.71 -2.98
N LEU A 154 -10.21 -5.78 -3.78
CA LEU A 154 -11.47 -5.12 -3.45
C LEU A 154 -12.62 -6.09 -3.27
N LYS A 155 -12.74 -7.08 -4.16
CA LYS A 155 -13.75 -8.14 -4.06
C LYS A 155 -13.61 -8.89 -2.74
N SER A 156 -12.40 -9.30 -2.37
CA SER A 156 -12.18 -10.02 -1.11
C SER A 156 -12.43 -9.15 0.13
N PHE A 157 -12.10 -7.85 0.07
CA PHE A 157 -12.50 -6.91 1.13
C PHE A 157 -14.02 -6.78 1.22
N LYS A 158 -14.74 -6.71 0.10
CA LYS A 158 -16.20 -6.61 0.09
C LYS A 158 -16.86 -7.87 0.66
N GLU A 159 -16.30 -9.05 0.40
CA GLU A 159 -16.75 -10.31 1.01
C GLU A 159 -16.50 -10.32 2.53
N ALA A 160 -15.34 -9.84 2.98
CA ALA A 160 -14.99 -9.80 4.41
C ALA A 160 -15.71 -8.68 5.19
N TYR A 161 -16.04 -7.58 4.52
CA TYR A 161 -16.65 -6.36 5.04
C TYR A 161 -17.79 -5.90 4.11
N PRO A 162 -18.97 -6.55 4.18
CA PRO A 162 -20.08 -6.29 3.23
C PRO A 162 -20.55 -4.86 3.17
N GLU A 163 -20.45 -4.10 4.26
CA GLU A 163 -20.86 -2.70 4.35
C GLU A 163 -19.78 -1.71 3.88
N ALA A 164 -18.54 -2.17 3.69
CA ALA A 164 -17.46 -1.30 3.24
C ALA A 164 -17.71 -0.80 1.81
N ARG A 165 -17.43 0.48 1.58
CA ARG A 165 -17.34 1.06 0.24
C ARG A 165 -15.98 0.73 -0.37
N THR A 166 -15.97 0.35 -1.63
CA THR A 166 -14.75 -0.02 -2.35
C THR A 166 -14.52 0.92 -3.51
N TYR A 167 -13.31 1.45 -3.63
CA TYR A 167 -12.89 2.38 -4.67
C TYR A 167 -11.75 1.75 -5.46
N LEU A 168 -12.00 1.46 -6.73
CA LEU A 168 -11.01 0.96 -7.67
C LEU A 168 -10.26 2.12 -8.32
N TYR A 169 -8.94 2.14 -8.13
CA TYR A 169 -8.06 3.12 -8.74
C TYR A 169 -7.54 2.55 -10.06
N ILE A 170 -7.93 3.18 -11.16
CA ILE A 170 -7.44 2.84 -12.49
C ILE A 170 -6.50 3.96 -12.91
N PHE A 171 -5.21 3.78 -12.62
CA PHE A 171 -4.18 4.67 -13.14
C PHE A 171 -3.80 4.23 -14.55
N THR A 172 -4.32 4.94 -15.55
CA THR A 172 -3.79 4.87 -16.92
C THR A 172 -2.83 6.01 -17.11
N ASP A 173 -1.60 5.72 -17.53
CA ASP A 173 -0.67 6.77 -17.94
C ASP A 173 -1.26 7.51 -19.15
N ILE A 174 -1.83 8.71 -18.90
CA ILE A 174 -2.49 9.54 -19.92
C ILE A 174 -1.46 10.03 -20.96
N THR A 175 -0.16 10.03 -20.63
CA THR A 175 0.88 10.48 -21.56
C THR A 175 1.00 9.59 -22.80
N ALA A 176 0.63 8.30 -22.72
CA ALA A 176 0.62 7.40 -23.86
C ALA A 176 -0.45 7.72 -24.93
N ARG A 177 -1.40 8.64 -24.66
CA ARG A 177 -2.45 9.03 -25.61
C ARG A 177 -2.22 10.38 -26.29
N ILE A 178 -1.28 11.19 -25.82
CA ILE A 178 -1.05 12.53 -26.37
C ILE A 178 -0.03 12.49 -27.53
N ASP A 179 0.79 11.44 -27.61
CA ASP A 179 1.78 11.25 -28.68
C ASP A 179 1.27 10.42 -29.88
N SER A 180 -0.05 10.21 -29.99
CA SER A 180 -0.67 9.40 -31.05
C SER A 180 -1.71 10.11 -31.91
N GLU A 181 -1.77 11.44 -31.87
CA GLU A 181 -2.52 12.28 -32.83
C GLU A 181 -1.57 13.21 -33.59
#